data_AF-A0A9N7PI88-F1
#
_entry.id   AF-A0A9N7PI88-F1
#
_cell.length_a   1.000
_cell.length_b   1.000
_cell.length_c   1.000
_cell.angle_alpha   90.00
_cell.angle_beta   90.00
_cell.angle_gamma   90.00
#
_symmetry.space_group_name_H-M   'P 1'
#
loop_
_entity.id
_entity.type
_entity.pdbx_description
1 polymer ?
#
loop_
_entity_poly.entity_id
_entity_poly.type
_entity_poly.pdbx_seq_one_letter_code
_entity_poly.pdbx_strand_id
1 'polypeptide(L)'
;MKKKRLLMYIAFFILVGIILSLTIIKKSDVIKVKVYSVRKGNIARYINTTGIVQSKSKQEYYAGQFKIVSLDVNVGDKVEKGQQLAKLEVGNIISDNTGTVTEINASEGGYTNPSYPLIVVQDINNLKLRILLNQYDSKYVNLNQLAIVKSNNENIEGKVSFISPVAKNISGSIDGEPYLDADIEGLNSVNNLKIGFKNEVDILVGEKNDVVVVPTESIKIEKGNKNYVFVCTNNVIEKREVKVGLEGEMDMEILEGIEVGEEVVLNPSGELNNGDRVKRGK
;
A
#
# COMPACT_ATOMS: atom_id res chain seq x y z
N MET A 1 67.16 -38.65 38.19
CA MET A 1 66.26 -38.64 37.01
C MET A 1 64.80 -38.26 37.31
N LYS A 2 64.20 -38.69 38.44
CA LYS A 2 62.78 -38.45 38.75
C LYS A 2 62.38 -36.96 38.93
N LYS A 3 63.20 -36.13 39.60
CA LYS A 3 62.92 -34.69 39.82
C LYS A 3 62.88 -33.85 38.53
N LYS A 4 63.72 -34.16 37.53
CA LYS A 4 63.72 -33.44 36.23
C LYS A 4 62.47 -33.73 35.39
N ARG A 5 61.92 -34.94 35.48
CA ARG A 5 60.66 -35.31 34.80
C ARG A 5 59.45 -34.60 35.43
N LEU A 6 59.41 -34.48 36.76
CA LEU A 6 58.35 -33.77 37.46
C LEU A 6 58.28 -32.28 37.07
N LEU A 7 59.43 -31.60 37.00
CA LEU A 7 59.49 -30.20 36.56
C LEU A 7 58.97 -30.02 35.13
N MET A 8 59.25 -30.99 34.26
CA MET A 8 58.79 -30.97 32.86
C MET A 8 57.27 -31.08 32.74
N TYR A 9 56.63 -31.92 33.58
CA TYR A 9 55.17 -32.03 33.61
C TYR A 9 54.50 -30.77 34.16
N ILE A 10 55.06 -30.15 35.21
CA ILE A 10 54.53 -28.89 35.75
C ILE A 10 54.61 -27.78 34.69
N ALA A 11 55.74 -27.65 34.01
CA ALA A 11 55.90 -26.69 32.92
C ALA A 11 54.92 -26.95 31.77
N PHE A 12 54.66 -28.22 31.43
CA PHE A 12 53.69 -28.60 30.41
C PHE A 12 52.26 -28.23 30.81
N PHE A 13 51.83 -28.50 32.06
CA PHE A 13 50.49 -28.13 32.52
C PHE A 13 50.30 -26.61 32.64
N ILE A 14 51.33 -25.87 33.01
CA ILE A 14 51.30 -24.40 32.99
C ILE A 14 51.18 -23.90 31.56
N LEU A 15 51.96 -24.45 30.62
CA LEU A 15 51.90 -24.08 29.21
C LEU A 15 50.51 -24.40 28.61
N VAL A 16 49.97 -25.58 28.91
CA VAL A 16 48.62 -25.99 28.48
C VAL A 16 47.56 -25.10 29.11
N GLY A 17 47.69 -24.75 30.40
CA GLY A 17 46.79 -23.82 31.09
C GLY A 17 46.84 -22.39 30.52
N ILE A 18 48.03 -21.92 30.11
CA ILE A 18 48.22 -20.63 29.42
C ILE A 18 47.65 -20.70 28.00
N ILE A 19 47.83 -21.82 27.28
CA ILE A 19 47.24 -22.02 25.94
C ILE A 19 45.71 -22.11 26.04
N LEU A 20 45.17 -22.77 27.08
CA LEU A 20 43.75 -22.82 27.39
C LEU A 20 43.21 -21.44 27.78
N SER A 21 43.94 -20.66 28.59
CA SER A 21 43.52 -19.29 28.91
C SER A 21 43.60 -18.37 27.69
N LEU A 22 44.61 -18.53 26.82
CA LEU A 22 44.74 -17.81 25.56
C LEU A 22 43.68 -18.21 24.53
N THR A 23 43.20 -19.46 24.54
CA THR A 23 42.08 -19.90 23.68
C THR A 23 40.71 -19.52 24.25
N ILE A 24 40.59 -19.31 25.58
CA ILE A 24 39.41 -18.72 26.23
C ILE A 24 39.36 -17.19 26.00
N ILE A 25 40.51 -16.52 25.79
CA ILE A 25 40.56 -15.18 25.16
C ILE A 25 40.34 -15.34 23.65
N LYS A 26 39.21 -15.96 23.29
CA LYS A 26 38.66 -15.90 21.95
C LYS A 26 38.42 -14.42 21.66
N LYS A 27 39.08 -13.92 20.63
CA LYS A 27 38.83 -12.61 20.02
C LYS A 27 37.32 -12.52 19.75
N SER A 28 36.57 -11.87 20.64
CA SER A 28 35.15 -11.62 20.42
C SER A 28 35.10 -10.66 19.23
N ASP A 29 34.64 -11.14 18.08
CA ASP A 29 34.32 -10.22 16.98
C ASP A 29 33.28 -9.25 17.52
N VAL A 30 33.70 -8.00 17.75
CA VAL A 30 32.85 -6.99 18.36
C VAL A 30 31.73 -6.69 17.36
N ILE A 31 30.50 -7.06 17.72
CA ILE A 31 29.33 -6.89 16.87
C ILE A 31 29.14 -5.39 16.60
N LYS A 32 29.10 -5.03 15.32
CA LYS A 32 28.88 -3.63 14.91
C LYS A 32 27.39 -3.40 14.69
N VAL A 33 26.85 -2.34 15.29
CA VAL A 33 25.43 -1.99 15.17
C VAL A 33 25.25 -0.55 14.73
N LYS A 34 24.28 -0.29 13.86
CA LYS A 34 23.77 1.06 13.63
C LYS A 34 22.69 1.34 14.65
N VAL A 35 22.62 2.58 15.12
CA VAL A 35 21.64 2.99 16.12
C VAL A 35 20.83 4.17 15.61
N TYR A 36 19.63 4.31 16.14
CA TYR A 36 18.73 5.42 15.91
C TYR A 36 18.31 6.03 17.23
N SER A 37 18.43 7.35 17.35
CA SER A 37 17.95 8.08 18.51
C SER A 37 16.44 8.23 18.44
N VAL A 38 15.75 7.58 19.37
CA VAL A 38 14.31 7.63 19.54
C VAL A 38 13.88 9.08 19.68
N ARG A 39 12.87 9.49 18.92
CA ARG A 39 12.37 10.87 18.90
C ARG A 39 10.87 10.88 18.75
N LYS A 40 10.29 12.05 19.00
CA LYS A 40 8.92 12.32 18.57
C LYS A 40 8.87 12.57 17.06
N GLY A 41 7.74 12.21 16.46
CA GLY A 41 7.47 12.40 15.05
C GLY A 41 5.99 12.28 14.73
N ASN A 42 5.67 12.57 13.48
CA ASN A 42 4.35 12.34 12.92
C ASN A 42 4.39 11.04 12.13
N ILE A 43 3.34 10.26 12.21
CA ILE A 43 3.22 8.96 11.57
C ILE A 43 1.88 8.88 10.86
N ALA A 44 1.89 8.34 9.64
CA ALA A 44 0.71 8.12 8.85
C ALA A 44 0.74 6.70 8.28
N ARG A 45 -0.43 6.07 8.22
CA ARG A 45 -0.65 4.77 7.61
C ARG A 45 -1.51 4.94 6.37
N TYR A 46 -1.00 4.43 5.25
CA TYR A 46 -1.69 4.41 3.98
C TYR A 46 -2.02 2.99 3.56
N ILE A 47 -3.20 2.81 2.97
CA ILE A 47 -3.51 1.63 2.16
C ILE A 47 -3.26 1.98 0.71
N ASN A 48 -2.35 1.24 0.09
CA ASN A 48 -1.94 1.43 -1.30
C ASN A 48 -2.73 0.45 -2.15
N THR A 49 -3.52 0.96 -3.09
CA THR A 49 -4.31 0.13 -4.02
C THR A 49 -4.33 0.76 -5.40
N THR A 50 -5.09 0.17 -6.29
CA THR A 50 -5.31 0.69 -7.63
C THR A 50 -6.79 0.76 -7.95
N GLY A 51 -7.18 1.74 -8.74
CA GLY A 51 -8.56 1.93 -9.17
C GLY A 51 -8.66 2.27 -10.63
N ILE A 52 -9.85 2.06 -11.19
CA ILE A 52 -10.19 2.38 -12.57
C ILE A 52 -11.05 3.63 -12.58
N VAL A 53 -10.68 4.61 -13.41
CA VAL A 53 -11.47 5.83 -13.58
C VAL A 53 -12.76 5.52 -14.32
N GLN A 54 -13.88 5.97 -13.77
CA GLN A 54 -15.21 5.81 -14.33
C GLN A 54 -15.92 7.15 -14.39
N SER A 55 -16.77 7.34 -15.40
CA SER A 55 -17.76 8.41 -15.36
C SER A 55 -18.81 8.09 -14.29
N LYS A 56 -19.30 9.12 -13.59
CA LYS A 56 -20.47 8.98 -12.73
C LYS A 56 -21.77 8.86 -13.54
N SER A 57 -21.77 9.30 -14.78
CA SER A 57 -22.92 9.29 -15.68
C SER A 57 -22.53 8.61 -16.99
N LYS A 58 -22.88 7.33 -17.14
CA LYS A 58 -22.71 6.56 -18.38
C LYS A 58 -24.08 6.09 -18.85
N GLN A 59 -24.45 6.48 -20.07
CA GLN A 59 -25.65 6.01 -20.75
C GLN A 59 -25.25 5.20 -21.97
N GLU A 60 -25.81 4.00 -22.06
CA GLU A 60 -25.59 3.06 -23.16
C GLU A 60 -26.89 2.92 -23.95
N TYR A 61 -26.84 3.14 -25.26
CA TYR A 61 -28.01 3.06 -26.12
C TYR A 61 -27.97 1.74 -26.88
N TYR A 62 -28.92 0.84 -26.60
CA TYR A 62 -29.07 -0.43 -27.30
C TYR A 62 -30.23 -0.37 -28.29
N ALA A 63 -30.16 -1.18 -29.33
CA ALA A 63 -31.25 -1.38 -30.27
C ALA A 63 -31.39 -2.87 -30.59
N GLY A 64 -32.59 -3.29 -31.03
CA GLY A 64 -32.78 -4.58 -31.69
C GLY A 64 -31.97 -4.65 -32.99
N GLN A 65 -32.12 -5.70 -33.80
CA GLN A 65 -31.41 -5.80 -35.07
C GLN A 65 -32.14 -5.00 -36.16
N PHE A 66 -31.68 -3.78 -36.42
CA PHE A 66 -32.30 -2.84 -37.36
C PHE A 66 -31.24 -2.21 -38.27
N LYS A 67 -31.65 -1.85 -39.48
CA LYS A 67 -30.79 -1.11 -40.38
C LYS A 67 -30.55 0.32 -39.87
N ILE A 68 -29.29 0.75 -39.92
CA ILE A 68 -28.86 2.10 -39.57
C ILE A 68 -28.98 2.98 -40.81
N VAL A 69 -29.83 4.00 -40.72
CA VAL A 69 -30.09 4.97 -41.79
C VAL A 69 -29.06 6.09 -41.78
N SER A 70 -28.77 6.68 -40.61
CA SER A 70 -27.72 7.68 -40.43
C SER A 70 -27.15 7.66 -39.01
N LEU A 71 -25.92 8.16 -38.88
CA LEU A 71 -25.23 8.44 -37.63
C LEU A 71 -24.94 9.94 -37.58
N ASP A 72 -25.55 10.63 -36.61
CA ASP A 72 -25.52 12.09 -36.56
C ASP A 72 -24.43 12.62 -35.61
N VAL A 73 -23.61 11.72 -35.06
CA VAL A 73 -22.55 12.01 -34.07
C VAL A 73 -21.30 11.17 -34.32
N ASN A 74 -20.16 11.66 -33.85
CA ASN A 74 -18.86 10.99 -33.84
C ASN A 74 -18.35 10.81 -32.40
N VAL A 75 -17.40 9.89 -32.22
CA VAL A 75 -16.67 9.78 -30.95
C VAL A 75 -15.95 11.10 -30.66
N GLY A 76 -16.17 11.64 -29.47
CA GLY A 76 -15.67 12.94 -29.03
C GLY A 76 -16.70 14.08 -29.12
N ASP A 77 -17.83 13.87 -29.81
CA ASP A 77 -18.86 14.90 -29.92
C ASP A 77 -19.57 15.12 -28.59
N LYS A 78 -19.81 16.40 -28.26
CA LYS A 78 -20.68 16.78 -27.16
C LYS A 78 -22.13 16.74 -27.63
N VAL A 79 -22.99 16.15 -26.80
CA VAL A 79 -24.41 16.00 -27.09
C VAL A 79 -25.24 16.54 -25.94
N GLU A 80 -26.40 17.10 -26.26
CA GLU A 80 -27.39 17.54 -25.28
C GLU A 80 -28.53 16.53 -25.13
N LYS A 81 -29.18 16.52 -23.97
CA LYS A 81 -30.42 15.76 -23.79
C LYS A 81 -31.45 16.14 -24.85
N GLY A 82 -32.00 15.14 -25.54
CA GLY A 82 -32.95 15.32 -26.64
C GLY A 82 -32.32 15.39 -28.03
N GLN A 83 -30.98 15.44 -28.13
CA GLN A 83 -30.29 15.42 -29.42
C GLN A 83 -30.39 14.03 -30.08
N GLN A 84 -30.68 13.99 -31.38
CA GLN A 84 -30.65 12.76 -32.16
C GLN A 84 -29.20 12.29 -32.32
N LEU A 85 -28.96 11.02 -31.99
CA LEU A 85 -27.65 10.37 -32.09
C LEU A 85 -27.55 9.52 -33.36
N ALA A 86 -28.63 8.81 -33.69
CA ALA A 86 -28.70 7.97 -34.87
C ALA A 86 -30.15 7.83 -35.35
N LYS A 87 -30.30 7.54 -36.65
CA LYS A 87 -31.58 7.16 -37.24
C LYS A 87 -31.54 5.69 -37.67
N LEU A 88 -32.51 4.92 -37.21
CA LEU A 88 -32.76 3.53 -37.61
C LEU A 88 -33.98 3.47 -38.53
N GLU A 89 -34.15 2.35 -39.23
CA GLU A 89 -35.31 2.15 -40.10
C GLU A 89 -36.65 2.13 -39.33
N VAL A 90 -36.60 1.88 -38.02
CA VAL A 90 -37.77 1.79 -37.13
C VAL A 90 -37.96 3.02 -36.22
N GLY A 91 -37.02 3.98 -36.22
CA GLY A 91 -37.09 5.15 -35.35
C GLY A 91 -35.74 5.79 -35.05
N ASN A 92 -35.74 6.82 -34.21
CA ASN A 92 -34.55 7.58 -33.86
C ASN A 92 -34.01 7.16 -32.49
N ILE A 93 -32.68 7.16 -32.35
CA ILE A 93 -32.00 7.09 -31.05
C ILE A 93 -31.70 8.51 -30.62
N ILE A 94 -32.19 8.87 -29.44
CA ILE A 94 -32.11 10.22 -28.88
C ILE A 94 -31.33 10.14 -27.57
N SER A 95 -30.52 11.17 -27.29
CA SER A 95 -29.76 11.25 -26.05
C SER A 95 -30.66 11.54 -24.85
N ASP A 96 -30.60 10.71 -23.81
CA ASP A 96 -31.30 10.91 -22.54
C ASP A 96 -30.60 11.90 -21.61
N ASN A 97 -29.31 12.17 -21.86
CA ASN A 97 -28.44 12.96 -20.99
C ASN A 97 -27.41 13.78 -21.78
N THR A 98 -27.12 14.99 -21.30
CA THR A 98 -25.99 15.77 -21.82
C THR A 98 -24.68 15.08 -21.49
N GLY A 99 -23.77 14.99 -22.46
CA GLY A 99 -22.48 14.31 -22.27
C GLY A 99 -21.60 14.35 -23.51
N THR A 100 -20.62 13.44 -23.55
CA THR A 100 -19.72 13.23 -24.69
C THR A 100 -19.90 11.81 -25.21
N VAL A 101 -19.98 11.66 -26.53
CA VAL A 101 -20.00 10.34 -27.18
C VAL A 101 -18.63 9.70 -27.02
N THR A 102 -18.54 8.58 -26.31
CA THR A 102 -17.27 7.89 -26.04
C THR A 102 -17.07 6.63 -26.87
N GLU A 103 -18.15 6.10 -27.44
CA GLU A 103 -18.12 4.85 -28.20
C GLU A 103 -19.24 4.85 -29.23
N ILE A 104 -18.95 4.36 -30.43
CA ILE A 104 -19.91 4.12 -31.50
C ILE A 104 -19.60 2.74 -32.07
N ASN A 105 -20.52 1.79 -31.93
CA ASN A 105 -20.43 0.43 -32.47
C ASN A 105 -21.37 0.26 -33.66
N ALA A 106 -21.39 1.25 -34.54
CA ALA A 106 -22.26 1.29 -35.71
C ALA A 106 -21.59 1.93 -36.91
N SER A 107 -22.10 1.56 -38.07
CA SER A 107 -21.75 2.15 -39.35
C SER A 107 -23.03 2.45 -40.13
N GLU A 108 -23.09 3.62 -40.77
CA GLU A 108 -24.21 3.98 -41.64
C GLU A 108 -24.42 2.93 -42.73
N GLY A 109 -25.69 2.62 -43.02
CA GLY A 109 -26.08 1.57 -43.96
C GLY A 109 -25.93 0.13 -43.42
N GLY A 110 -25.24 -0.05 -42.29
CA GLY A 110 -25.09 -1.32 -41.60
C GLY A 110 -26.31 -1.72 -40.77
N TYR A 111 -26.12 -2.73 -39.91
CA TYR A 111 -27.12 -3.19 -38.96
C TYR A 111 -26.59 -3.09 -37.54
N THR A 112 -27.48 -2.76 -36.60
CA THR A 112 -27.20 -2.76 -35.17
C THR A 112 -27.00 -4.17 -34.62
N ASN A 113 -26.24 -4.29 -33.53
CA ASN A 113 -26.02 -5.55 -32.81
C ASN A 113 -26.63 -5.44 -31.40
N PRO A 114 -27.66 -6.23 -31.04
CA PRO A 114 -28.29 -6.17 -29.72
C PRO A 114 -27.38 -6.54 -28.55
N SER A 115 -26.26 -7.24 -28.79
CA SER A 115 -25.32 -7.67 -27.77
C SER A 115 -24.37 -6.57 -27.29
N TYR A 116 -24.27 -5.45 -28.03
CA TYR A 116 -23.37 -4.34 -27.72
C TYR A 116 -24.11 -3.01 -27.81
N PRO A 117 -23.71 -2.00 -27.02
CA PRO A 117 -24.32 -0.69 -27.11
C PRO A 117 -24.00 -0.06 -28.46
N LEU A 118 -25.01 0.49 -29.13
CA LEU A 118 -24.86 1.21 -30.39
C LEU A 118 -23.98 2.45 -30.22
N ILE A 119 -24.29 3.23 -29.19
CA ILE A 119 -23.62 4.48 -28.83
C ILE A 119 -23.51 4.51 -27.31
N VAL A 120 -22.40 5.04 -26.80
CA VAL A 120 -22.21 5.31 -25.37
C VAL A 120 -21.95 6.79 -25.16
N VAL A 121 -22.74 7.41 -24.28
CA VAL A 121 -22.61 8.82 -23.88
C VAL A 121 -22.20 8.90 -22.41
N GLN A 122 -21.11 9.60 -22.11
CA GLN A 122 -20.57 9.73 -20.76
C GLN A 122 -20.32 11.20 -20.38
N ASP A 123 -20.44 11.51 -19.09
CA ASP A 123 -19.89 12.75 -18.54
C ASP A 123 -18.40 12.57 -18.25
N ILE A 124 -17.55 13.18 -19.08
CA ILE A 124 -16.09 13.08 -18.97
C ILE A 124 -15.47 14.02 -17.93
N ASN A 125 -16.26 14.92 -17.35
CA ASN A 125 -15.81 15.88 -16.34
C ASN A 125 -16.22 15.47 -14.92
N ASN A 126 -17.30 14.69 -14.80
CA ASN A 126 -17.75 14.16 -13.52
C ASN A 126 -17.30 12.71 -13.34
N LEU A 127 -16.08 12.55 -12.84
CA LEU A 127 -15.44 11.24 -12.68
C LEU A 127 -15.45 10.77 -11.23
N LYS A 128 -15.32 9.46 -11.08
CA LYS A 128 -14.97 8.76 -9.84
C LYS A 128 -13.90 7.72 -10.14
N LEU A 129 -13.20 7.28 -9.11
CA LEU A 129 -12.27 6.17 -9.22
C LEU A 129 -12.83 4.98 -8.45
N ARG A 130 -13.05 3.85 -9.13
CA ARG A 130 -13.49 2.62 -8.48
C ARG A 130 -12.29 1.78 -8.10
N ILE A 131 -12.17 1.47 -6.82
CA ILE A 131 -11.12 0.61 -6.23
C ILE A 131 -11.74 -0.69 -5.73
N LEU A 132 -10.88 -1.70 -5.55
CA LEU A 132 -11.23 -2.96 -4.93
C LEU A 132 -10.51 -3.08 -3.59
N LEU A 133 -11.25 -3.38 -2.52
CA LEU A 133 -10.72 -3.54 -1.17
C LEU A 133 -10.84 -5.01 -0.75
N ASN A 134 -9.72 -5.63 -0.36
CA ASN A 134 -9.73 -6.98 0.21
C ASN A 134 -10.27 -6.99 1.67
N GLN A 135 -10.40 -8.17 2.26
CA GLN A 135 -10.89 -8.34 3.63
C GLN A 135 -9.99 -7.71 4.70
N TYR A 136 -8.67 -7.62 4.47
CA TYR A 136 -7.73 -7.08 5.45
C TYR A 136 -7.77 -5.55 5.46
N ASP A 137 -7.81 -4.95 4.27
CA ASP A 137 -7.79 -3.51 4.05
C ASP A 137 -9.13 -2.86 4.38
N SER A 138 -10.24 -3.51 4.02
CA SER A 138 -11.60 -3.01 4.30
C SER A 138 -11.89 -2.75 5.78
N LYS A 139 -11.13 -3.35 6.71
CA LYS A 139 -11.27 -3.10 8.16
C LYS A 139 -10.84 -1.69 8.57
N TYR A 140 -9.98 -1.05 7.77
CA TYR A 140 -9.40 0.26 8.08
C TYR A 140 -9.95 1.38 7.19
N VAL A 141 -10.51 1.03 6.03
CA VAL A 141 -11.09 2.00 5.11
C VAL A 141 -12.51 2.40 5.52
N ASN A 142 -12.74 3.70 5.66
CA ASN A 142 -14.00 4.30 6.08
C ASN A 142 -14.40 5.44 5.15
N LEU A 143 -15.70 5.78 5.14
CA LEU A 143 -16.20 6.93 4.39
C LEU A 143 -15.51 8.23 4.82
N ASN A 144 -15.34 9.14 3.85
CA ASN A 144 -14.71 10.45 3.97
C ASN A 144 -13.21 10.47 4.27
N GLN A 145 -12.53 9.32 4.29
CA GLN A 145 -11.06 9.31 4.36
C GLN A 145 -10.43 9.96 3.13
N LEU A 146 -9.32 10.68 3.35
CA LEU A 146 -8.50 11.26 2.30
C LEU A 146 -7.90 10.15 1.44
N ALA A 147 -8.01 10.31 0.12
CA ALA A 147 -7.39 9.44 -0.86
C ALA A 147 -6.56 10.29 -1.83
N ILE A 148 -5.33 9.87 -2.08
CA ILE A 148 -4.41 10.51 -3.02
C ILE A 148 -4.30 9.64 -4.26
N VAL A 149 -4.85 10.10 -5.38
CA VAL A 149 -4.78 9.40 -6.67
C VAL A 149 -3.54 9.89 -7.42
N LYS A 150 -2.64 8.97 -7.77
CA LYS A 150 -1.41 9.28 -8.51
C LYS A 150 -1.68 9.16 -10.01
N SER A 151 -1.49 10.25 -10.76
CA SER A 151 -1.68 10.27 -12.21
C SER A 151 -0.70 11.23 -12.88
N ASN A 152 0.06 10.77 -13.88
CA ASN A 152 1.00 11.59 -14.68
C ASN A 152 1.94 12.49 -13.84
N ASN A 153 2.53 11.94 -12.77
CA ASN A 153 3.38 12.66 -11.79
C ASN A 153 2.66 13.72 -10.95
N GLU A 154 1.33 13.76 -10.97
CA GLU A 154 0.53 14.60 -10.09
C GLU A 154 -0.23 13.76 -9.07
N ASN A 155 -0.46 14.38 -7.92
CA ASN A 155 -1.29 13.84 -6.85
C ASN A 155 -2.62 14.57 -6.85
N ILE A 156 -3.71 13.82 -7.05
CA ILE A 156 -5.07 14.35 -7.08
C ILE A 156 -5.74 13.91 -5.78
N GLU A 157 -6.09 14.89 -4.95
CA GLU A 157 -6.86 14.62 -3.74
C GLU A 157 -8.30 14.22 -4.09
N GLY A 158 -8.80 13.27 -3.32
CA GLY A 158 -10.18 12.84 -3.31
C GLY A 158 -10.55 12.27 -1.95
N LYS A 159 -11.74 11.70 -1.86
CA LYS A 159 -12.25 11.08 -0.64
C LYS A 159 -12.98 9.78 -0.93
N VAL A 160 -12.88 8.83 -0.01
CA VAL A 160 -13.71 7.62 -0.02
C VAL A 160 -15.17 8.05 0.12
N SER A 161 -15.97 7.81 -0.91
CA SER A 161 -17.36 8.29 -1.01
C SER A 161 -18.38 7.18 -0.88
N PHE A 162 -17.98 5.95 -1.18
CA PHE A 162 -18.82 4.77 -1.14
C PHE A 162 -17.98 3.54 -0.83
N ILE A 163 -18.54 2.63 -0.05
CA ILE A 163 -18.02 1.27 0.18
C ILE A 163 -19.22 0.35 0.07
N SER A 164 -19.11 -0.68 -0.77
CA SER A 164 -20.16 -1.68 -0.93
C SER A 164 -20.42 -2.39 0.40
N PRO A 165 -21.68 -2.64 0.80
CA PRO A 165 -21.99 -3.45 1.97
C PRO A 165 -21.78 -4.95 1.73
N VAL A 166 -21.57 -5.37 0.48
CA VAL A 166 -21.48 -6.79 0.07
C VAL A 166 -20.22 -7.01 -0.76
N ALA A 167 -19.47 -8.05 -0.41
CA ALA A 167 -18.29 -8.49 -1.14
C ALA A 167 -18.67 -9.32 -2.39
N LYS A 168 -17.82 -9.25 -3.40
CA LYS A 168 -17.95 -10.01 -4.66
C LYS A 168 -16.70 -10.83 -4.89
N ASN A 169 -16.86 -11.94 -5.62
CA ASN A 169 -15.75 -12.72 -6.13
C ASN A 169 -15.41 -12.25 -7.54
N ILE A 170 -14.13 -12.29 -7.91
CA ILE A 170 -13.72 -12.03 -9.29
C ILE A 170 -14.15 -13.24 -10.12
N SER A 171 -15.10 -13.05 -11.03
CA SER A 171 -15.59 -14.11 -11.92
C SER A 171 -14.41 -14.66 -12.74
N GLY A 172 -14.12 -15.96 -12.58
CA GLY A 172 -13.04 -16.66 -13.30
C GLY A 172 -11.82 -17.03 -12.45
N SER A 173 -11.73 -16.60 -11.20
CA SER A 173 -10.69 -17.04 -10.27
C SER A 173 -11.28 -18.00 -9.24
N ILE A 174 -10.94 -19.29 -9.36
CA ILE A 174 -11.35 -20.35 -8.41
C ILE A 174 -10.81 -20.06 -6.99
N ASP A 175 -9.73 -19.27 -6.88
CA ASP A 175 -9.07 -18.84 -5.64
C ASP A 175 -9.13 -17.31 -5.42
N GLY A 176 -10.03 -16.59 -6.07
CA GLY A 176 -10.10 -15.13 -5.92
C GLY A 176 -10.58 -14.73 -4.53
N GLU A 177 -9.76 -14.02 -3.75
CA GLU A 177 -10.20 -13.45 -2.48
C GLU A 177 -11.38 -12.49 -2.71
N PRO A 178 -12.47 -12.57 -1.91
CA PRO A 178 -13.59 -11.64 -2.01
C PRO A 178 -13.13 -10.20 -1.78
N TYR A 179 -13.74 -9.27 -2.51
CA TYR A 179 -13.44 -7.84 -2.41
C TYR A 179 -14.70 -6.99 -2.30
N LEU A 180 -14.56 -5.81 -1.69
CA LEU A 180 -15.58 -4.76 -1.69
C LEU A 180 -15.26 -3.75 -2.79
N ASP A 181 -16.27 -3.39 -3.58
CA ASP A 181 -16.20 -2.20 -4.42
C ASP A 181 -16.20 -0.96 -3.52
N ALA A 182 -15.31 0.00 -3.76
CA ALA A 182 -15.38 1.32 -3.16
C ALA A 182 -15.11 2.39 -4.23
N ASP A 183 -15.69 3.59 -4.04
CA ASP A 183 -15.53 4.71 -4.97
C ASP A 183 -14.84 5.90 -4.29
N ILE A 184 -13.84 6.48 -4.95
CA ILE A 184 -13.21 7.75 -4.60
C ILE A 184 -13.80 8.87 -5.45
N GLU A 185 -14.20 9.97 -4.81
CA GLU A 185 -14.77 11.15 -5.47
C GLU A 185 -14.09 12.45 -5.00
N GLY A 186 -14.50 13.60 -5.56
CA GLY A 186 -13.91 14.90 -5.23
C GLY A 186 -12.56 15.14 -5.93
N LEU A 187 -12.36 14.53 -7.08
CA LEU A 187 -11.14 14.60 -7.88
C LEU A 187 -11.03 15.98 -8.54
N ASN A 188 -10.46 16.95 -7.82
CA ASN A 188 -10.47 18.37 -8.19
C ASN A 188 -9.66 18.69 -9.47
N SER A 189 -8.84 17.76 -9.97
CA SER A 189 -7.99 17.90 -11.17
C SER A 189 -8.29 16.83 -12.22
N VAL A 190 -9.54 16.77 -12.69
CA VAL A 190 -10.03 15.74 -13.63
C VAL A 190 -9.32 15.70 -14.99
N ASN A 191 -8.69 16.80 -15.42
CA ASN A 191 -8.08 16.92 -16.75
C ASN A 191 -7.00 15.87 -17.05
N ASN A 192 -6.35 15.34 -16.00
CA ASN A 192 -5.29 14.34 -16.12
C ASN A 192 -5.78 12.90 -15.97
N LEU A 193 -7.06 12.70 -15.65
CA LEU A 193 -7.68 11.38 -15.55
C LEU A 193 -8.39 11.02 -16.85
N LYS A 194 -8.19 9.79 -17.33
CA LYS A 194 -8.87 9.23 -18.49
C LYS A 194 -9.75 8.06 -18.07
N ILE A 195 -11.01 8.08 -18.47
CA ILE A 195 -11.96 6.99 -18.20
C ILE A 195 -11.38 5.67 -18.73
N GLY A 196 -11.50 4.61 -17.92
CA GLY A 196 -10.97 3.29 -18.22
C GLY A 196 -9.50 3.10 -17.84
N PHE A 197 -8.75 4.16 -17.53
CA PHE A 197 -7.37 4.02 -17.10
C PHE A 197 -7.28 3.65 -15.62
N LYS A 198 -6.28 2.81 -15.34
CA LYS A 198 -5.90 2.40 -13.99
C LYS A 198 -4.97 3.45 -13.37
N ASN A 199 -5.21 3.82 -12.12
CA ASN A 199 -4.36 4.73 -11.35
C ASN A 199 -4.06 4.13 -9.97
N GLU A 200 -2.93 4.49 -9.39
CA GLU A 200 -2.58 4.16 -8.01
C GLU A 200 -3.28 5.11 -7.04
N VAL A 201 -3.60 4.59 -5.85
CA VAL A 201 -4.32 5.31 -4.81
C VAL A 201 -3.73 5.00 -3.45
N ASP A 202 -3.40 6.06 -2.71
CA ASP A 202 -3.02 5.96 -1.30
C ASP A 202 -4.19 6.48 -0.46
N ILE A 203 -4.77 5.62 0.37
CA ILE A 203 -5.88 5.98 1.27
C ILE A 203 -5.31 6.17 2.67
N LEU A 204 -5.45 7.37 3.25
CA LEU A 204 -5.01 7.65 4.61
C LEU A 204 -5.95 6.97 5.61
N VAL A 205 -5.46 5.94 6.30
CA VAL A 205 -6.25 5.13 7.24
C VAL A 205 -5.88 5.33 8.71
N GLY A 206 -4.84 6.12 8.98
CA GLY A 206 -4.49 6.54 10.32
C GLY A 206 -3.40 7.59 10.29
N GLU A 207 -3.49 8.56 11.19
CA GLU A 207 -2.48 9.59 11.37
C GLU A 207 -2.37 9.92 12.86
N LYS A 208 -1.13 10.09 13.33
CA LYS A 208 -0.86 10.64 14.66
C LYS A 208 0.31 11.60 14.59
N ASN A 209 0.18 12.68 15.35
CA ASN A 209 1.17 13.74 15.45
C ASN A 209 1.81 13.74 16.84
N ASP A 210 3.09 14.11 16.91
CA ASP A 210 3.85 14.22 18.15
C ASP A 210 3.90 12.93 19.01
N VAL A 211 4.07 11.77 18.37
CA VAL A 211 4.20 10.46 19.05
C VAL A 211 5.62 9.92 19.02
N VAL A 212 5.97 9.03 19.93
CA VAL A 212 7.29 8.38 19.95
C VAL A 212 7.38 7.42 18.77
N VAL A 213 8.39 7.60 17.92
CA VAL A 213 8.58 6.80 16.71
C VAL A 213 9.98 6.22 16.62
N VAL A 214 10.04 5.03 16.05
CA VAL A 214 11.28 4.36 15.63
C VAL A 214 11.11 3.81 14.22
N PRO A 215 12.19 3.65 13.44
CA PRO A 215 12.12 2.96 12.16
C PRO A 215 11.60 1.53 12.35
N THR A 216 10.71 1.08 11.46
CA THR A 216 10.11 -0.27 11.52
C THR A 216 11.20 -1.36 11.56
N GLU A 217 12.34 -1.13 10.90
CA GLU A 217 13.49 -2.03 10.88
C GLU A 217 14.20 -2.22 12.23
N SER A 218 13.88 -1.40 13.24
CA SER A 218 14.41 -1.54 14.60
C SER A 218 13.64 -2.55 15.44
N ILE A 219 12.46 -2.99 14.98
CA ILE A 219 11.55 -3.86 15.71
C ILE A 219 11.71 -5.32 15.28
N LYS A 220 11.73 -6.22 16.26
CA LYS A 220 11.68 -7.67 16.06
C LYS A 220 10.39 -8.25 16.61
N ILE A 221 9.78 -9.13 15.82
CA ILE A 221 8.60 -9.89 16.22
C ILE A 221 9.04 -11.30 16.59
N GLU A 222 8.74 -11.72 17.82
CA GLU A 222 9.03 -13.07 18.30
C GLU A 222 7.76 -13.91 18.50
N LYS A 223 7.92 -15.16 18.92
CA LYS A 223 6.82 -16.09 19.19
C LYS A 223 5.79 -15.45 20.14
N GLY A 224 4.51 -15.61 19.81
CA GLY A 224 3.42 -15.00 20.56
C GLY A 224 3.10 -13.56 20.17
N ASN A 225 3.59 -13.09 19.02
CA ASN A 225 3.35 -11.74 18.49
C ASN A 225 3.82 -10.61 19.42
N LYS A 226 4.94 -10.87 20.12
CA LYS A 226 5.58 -9.90 21.00
C LYS A 226 6.62 -9.10 20.23
N ASN A 227 6.58 -7.78 20.42
CA ASN A 227 7.49 -6.85 19.78
C ASN A 227 8.63 -6.50 20.72
N TYR A 228 9.84 -6.49 20.18
CA TYR A 228 11.06 -6.18 20.92
C TYR A 228 11.92 -5.18 20.16
N VAL A 229 12.64 -4.37 20.91
CA VAL A 229 13.76 -3.55 20.41
C VAL A 229 15.02 -3.88 21.19
N PHE A 230 16.17 -3.55 20.60
CA PHE A 230 17.47 -3.64 21.25
C PHE A 230 17.97 -2.23 21.53
N VAL A 231 17.94 -1.82 22.80
CA VAL A 231 18.42 -0.52 23.25
C VAL A 231 19.93 -0.61 23.48
N CYS A 232 20.69 0.37 23.01
CA CYS A 232 22.14 0.44 23.16
C CYS A 232 22.51 1.50 24.19
N THR A 233 22.84 1.09 25.41
CA THR A 233 23.26 1.99 26.48
C THR A 233 24.73 1.74 26.79
N ASN A 234 25.58 2.75 26.66
CA ASN A 234 27.03 2.64 26.91
C ASN A 234 27.69 1.49 26.12
N ASN A 235 27.28 1.26 24.87
CA ASN A 235 27.74 0.17 24.01
C ASN A 235 27.40 -1.24 24.53
N VAL A 236 26.41 -1.36 25.41
CA VAL A 236 25.85 -2.63 25.87
C VAL A 236 24.40 -2.70 25.41
N ILE A 237 24.01 -3.86 24.90
CA ILE A 237 22.67 -4.11 24.41
C ILE A 237 21.73 -4.52 25.53
N GLU A 238 20.55 -3.91 25.55
CA GLU A 238 19.43 -4.28 26.40
C GLU A 238 18.24 -4.64 25.51
N LYS A 239 17.78 -5.88 25.58
CA LYS A 239 16.59 -6.32 24.85
C LYS A 239 15.35 -5.95 25.66
N ARG A 240 14.49 -5.09 25.13
CA ARG A 240 13.25 -4.65 25.78
C ARG A 240 12.02 -5.02 24.97
N GLU A 241 11.00 -5.53 25.65
CA GLU A 241 9.67 -5.69 25.08
C GLU A 241 9.06 -4.29 24.92
N VAL A 242 8.42 -4.04 23.78
CA VAL A 242 7.75 -2.78 23.50
C VAL A 242 6.31 -3.03 23.11
N LYS A 243 5.45 -2.07 23.45
CA LYS A 243 4.08 -2.02 22.96
C LYS A 243 4.03 -1.04 21.82
N VAL A 244 3.57 -1.51 20.66
CA VAL A 244 3.52 -0.72 19.42
C VAL A 244 2.11 -0.21 19.17
N GLY A 245 2.01 0.93 18.47
CA GLY A 245 0.77 1.58 18.09
C GLY A 245 0.55 1.54 16.58
N LEU A 246 0.31 2.71 16.00
CA LEU A 246 0.16 2.88 14.56
C LEU A 246 1.44 2.45 13.83
N GLU A 247 1.28 1.63 12.80
CA GLU A 247 2.35 1.24 11.88
C GLU A 247 2.23 2.08 10.60
N GLY A 248 3.28 2.86 10.31
CA GLY A 248 3.43 3.60 9.07
C GLY A 248 4.31 2.85 8.08
N GLU A 249 4.69 3.51 6.99
CA GLU A 249 5.50 2.88 5.94
C GLU A 249 6.96 2.65 6.37
N MET A 250 7.58 3.65 7.00
CA MET A 250 8.98 3.59 7.43
C MET A 250 9.16 3.54 8.96
N ASP A 251 8.16 4.03 9.68
CA ASP A 251 8.21 4.24 11.12
C ASP A 251 7.07 3.48 11.81
N MET A 252 7.28 3.15 13.08
CA MET A 252 6.28 2.57 13.96
C MET A 252 6.15 3.40 15.24
N GLU A 253 4.92 3.64 15.68
CA GLU A 253 4.62 4.28 16.95
C GLU A 253 4.96 3.33 18.11
N ILE A 254 5.64 3.85 19.13
CA ILE A 254 5.88 3.14 20.39
C ILE A 254 5.02 3.76 21.50
N LEU A 255 4.23 2.91 22.14
CA LEU A 255 3.35 3.26 23.25
C LEU A 255 4.03 3.09 24.61
N GLU A 256 4.80 2.00 24.77
CA GLU A 256 5.47 1.63 26.02
C GLU A 256 6.79 0.89 25.73
N GLY A 257 7.77 1.01 26.63
CA GLY A 257 9.00 0.19 26.66
C GLY A 257 10.30 0.94 26.31
N ILE A 258 10.22 2.12 25.69
CA ILE A 258 11.36 3.03 25.46
C ILE A 258 10.93 4.49 25.56
N GLU A 259 11.90 5.38 25.78
CA GLU A 259 11.72 6.82 25.92
C GLU A 259 12.47 7.61 24.83
N VAL A 260 12.07 8.87 24.64
CA VAL A 260 12.75 9.81 23.73
C VAL A 260 14.19 10.03 24.18
N GLY A 261 15.13 9.99 23.23
CA GLY A 261 16.56 10.15 23.47
C GLY A 261 17.31 8.82 23.64
N GLU A 262 16.61 7.70 23.89
CA GLU A 262 17.24 6.38 23.89
C GLU A 262 17.72 6.00 22.49
N GLU A 263 18.71 5.11 22.40
CA GLU A 263 19.27 4.65 21.13
C GLU A 263 18.84 3.20 20.88
N VAL A 264 18.06 2.96 19.83
CA VAL A 264 17.66 1.60 19.41
C VAL A 264 18.51 1.12 18.24
N VAL A 265 18.82 -0.17 18.21
CA VAL A 265 19.57 -0.78 17.10
C VAL A 265 18.69 -0.89 15.86
N LEU A 266 19.22 -0.43 14.73
CA LEU A 266 18.64 -0.62 13.41
C LEU A 266 19.02 -1.99 12.85
N ASN A 267 18.07 -2.69 12.23
CA ASN A 267 18.28 -4.02 11.64
C ASN A 267 19.04 -5.00 12.56
N PRO A 268 18.59 -5.24 13.82
CA PRO A 268 19.33 -6.08 14.74
C PRO A 268 19.50 -7.50 14.17
N SER A 269 20.72 -8.03 14.22
CA SER A 269 21.01 -9.39 13.78
C SER A 269 20.39 -10.42 14.74
N GLY A 270 20.11 -11.63 14.26
CA GLY A 270 19.62 -12.72 15.11
C GLY A 270 20.66 -13.22 16.13
N GLU A 271 21.91 -12.77 16.00
CA GLU A 271 23.01 -13.11 16.93
C GLU A 271 23.09 -12.16 18.12
N LEU A 272 22.36 -11.03 18.09
CA LEU A 272 22.41 -10.01 19.13
C LEU A 272 21.60 -10.46 20.36
N ASN A 273 22.25 -10.53 21.51
CA ASN A 273 21.67 -10.94 22.77
C ASN A 273 21.70 -9.81 23.80
N ASN A 274 20.83 -9.93 24.81
CA ASN A 274 20.84 -9.05 25.96
C ASN A 274 22.18 -9.15 26.70
N GLY A 275 22.82 -8.01 26.96
CA GLY A 275 24.13 -7.91 27.60
C GLY A 275 25.32 -7.88 26.64
N ASP A 276 25.11 -8.07 25.32
CA ASP A 276 26.20 -8.05 24.35
C ASP A 276 26.87 -6.67 24.29
N ARG A 277 28.21 -6.69 24.22
CA ARG A 277 29.01 -5.49 23.94
C ARG A 277 29.12 -5.28 22.45
N VAL A 278 28.76 -4.08 22.02
CA VAL A 278 28.73 -3.69 20.61
C VAL A 278 29.69 -2.55 20.33
N LYS A 279 29.97 -2.31 19.04
CA LYS A 279 30.58 -1.09 18.58
C LYS A 279 29.63 -0.37 17.63
N ARG A 280 29.50 0.94 17.78
CA ARG A 280 28.70 1.75 16.86
C ARG A 280 29.31 1.68 15.45
N GLY A 281 28.49 1.26 14.50
CA GLY A 281 28.75 1.37 13.07
C GLY A 281 28.53 2.81 12.61
N LYS A 282 29.17 3.18 11.50
CA LYS A 282 28.83 4.38 10.76
C LYS A 282 27.59 4.16 9.91
#